data_AF-A0A1H8YRB1-F1
#
_entry.id   AF-A0A1H8YRB1-F1
#
_cell.length_a   1.000
_cell.length_b   1.000
_cell.length_c   1.000
_cell.angle_alpha   90.00
_cell.angle_beta   90.00
_cell.angle_gamma   90.00
#
_symmetry.space_group_name_H-M   'P 1'
#
loop_
_entity.id
_entity.type
_entity.pdbx_description
1 polymer ?
#
loop_
_entity_poly.entity_id
_entity_poly.type
_entity_poly.pdbx_seq_one_letter_code
_entity_poly.pdbx_strand_id
1 'polypeptide(L)'
;MFRKLSRVAVALVPVAASVLLAGCGGSSNGAAETSPSAAPSSEAGDSLLKVSAPLSADGLIDNPCSALGDSQLTDIGLLTNGQATADSPKLCRWKSSSNELNSISLSAVPQNKGGISDIYAQKAQSAYFEPVSISGYPGVYASISSGPNKTDPCPIAKKVGDGVVAHLRGGA
;
A
#
# COMPACT_ATOMS: atom_id res chain seq x y z
N MET A 1 4.24 -47.09 17.95
CA MET A 1 5.46 -46.96 17.11
C MET A 1 6.27 -45.79 17.67
N PHE A 2 7.17 -46.06 18.62
CA PHE A 2 7.93 -45.05 19.35
C PHE A 2 9.35 -44.95 18.78
N ARG A 3 9.76 -43.77 18.30
CA ARG A 3 11.12 -43.55 17.78
C ARG A 3 12.01 -43.03 18.92
N LYS A 4 13.07 -43.80 19.18
CA LYS A 4 14.04 -43.69 20.27
C LYS A 4 14.79 -42.34 20.25
N LEU A 5 14.90 -41.73 21.43
CA LEU A 5 15.86 -40.68 21.77
C LEU A 5 17.27 -41.32 21.90
N SER A 6 18.23 -40.84 21.11
CA SER A 6 19.64 -41.21 21.27
C SER A 6 20.32 -40.24 22.24
N ARG A 7 20.84 -40.79 23.34
CA ARG A 7 21.79 -40.14 24.26
C ARG A 7 23.21 -40.52 23.84
N VAL A 8 24.09 -39.54 23.60
CA VAL A 8 25.56 -39.72 23.55
C VAL A 8 26.16 -38.39 24.02
N ALA A 9 26.48 -38.25 25.31
CA ALA A 9 27.76 -38.52 25.99
C ALA A 9 28.70 -37.30 25.97
N VAL A 10 28.85 -36.70 27.16
CA VAL A 10 29.78 -35.63 27.52
C VAL A 10 31.19 -36.21 27.62
N ALA A 11 32.19 -35.54 27.03
CA ALA A 11 33.60 -35.77 27.33
C ALA A 11 34.38 -34.44 27.32
N LEU A 12 34.92 -34.07 28.48
CA LEU A 12 35.89 -33.00 28.72
C LEU A 12 37.30 -33.60 28.68
N VAL A 13 38.26 -33.00 27.96
CA VAL A 13 39.71 -33.08 28.26
C VAL A 13 40.41 -31.78 27.79
N PRO A 14 41.29 -31.15 28.62
CA PRO A 14 41.98 -29.88 28.35
C PRO A 14 43.42 -30.07 27.82
N VAL A 15 43.96 -29.09 27.07
CA VAL A 15 45.42 -28.89 26.86
C VAL A 15 45.71 -27.38 26.75
N ALA A 16 46.76 -26.94 27.43
CA ALA A 16 47.18 -25.55 27.61
C ALA A 16 48.50 -25.19 26.89
N ALA A 17 48.69 -23.87 26.69
CA ALA A 17 49.95 -23.11 26.46
C ALA A 17 50.53 -23.12 25.01
N SER A 18 51.02 -22.05 24.36
CA SER A 18 51.44 -20.69 24.77
C SER A 18 51.44 -19.69 23.57
N VAL A 19 51.13 -18.42 23.87
CA VAL A 19 51.71 -17.12 23.43
C VAL A 19 52.28 -16.93 22.01
N LEU A 20 51.72 -15.95 21.27
CA LEU A 20 52.49 -14.87 20.61
C LEU A 20 51.69 -13.55 20.66
N LEU A 21 52.26 -12.55 21.33
CA LEU A 21 51.86 -11.14 21.32
C LEU A 21 52.66 -10.39 20.25
N ALA A 22 51.99 -9.71 19.32
CA ALA A 22 52.46 -8.57 18.53
C ALA A 22 51.18 -7.80 18.14
N GLY A 23 50.88 -6.59 18.64
CA GLY A 23 51.54 -5.31 18.31
C GLY A 23 51.09 -4.90 16.89
N CYS A 24 50.42 -3.78 16.59
CA CYS A 24 50.37 -2.41 17.10
C CYS A 24 49.07 -1.82 16.50
N GLY A 25 48.21 -1.06 17.17
CA GLY A 25 48.43 0.31 17.62
C GLY A 25 47.31 1.19 17.03
N GLY A 26 46.62 1.96 17.88
CA GLY A 26 45.65 2.98 17.44
C GLY A 26 44.35 3.03 18.25
N SER A 27 44.42 3.41 19.52
CA SER A 27 43.26 4.01 20.19
C SER A 27 43.10 5.44 19.69
N SER A 28 41.97 5.74 19.05
CA SER A 28 41.51 7.11 18.87
C SER A 28 40.07 7.21 19.35
N ASN A 29 39.93 7.43 20.66
CA ASN A 29 38.74 8.06 21.19
C ASN A 29 38.84 9.56 20.94
N GLY A 30 37.80 10.14 20.34
CA GLY A 30 37.44 11.53 20.59
C GLY A 30 37.85 12.56 19.54
N ALA A 31 36.82 13.08 18.89
CA ALA A 31 36.70 14.40 18.26
C ALA A 31 37.52 14.69 16.98
N ALA A 32 36.84 14.62 15.84
CA ALA A 32 37.08 15.55 14.74
C ALA A 32 35.78 15.82 13.96
N GLU A 33 35.38 17.09 14.05
CA GLU A 33 34.71 17.92 13.06
C GLU A 33 33.47 17.42 12.29
N THR A 34 32.35 17.99 12.73
CA THR A 34 31.25 18.54 11.93
C THR A 34 31.60 18.80 10.46
N SER A 35 31.13 17.93 9.56
CA SER A 35 30.83 18.30 8.18
C SER A 35 29.32 18.13 7.98
N PRO A 36 28.53 19.21 7.87
CA PRO A 36 27.16 19.08 7.47
C PRO A 36 27.16 18.98 5.94
N SER A 37 27.16 17.75 5.44
CA SER A 37 26.72 17.51 4.06
C SER A 37 25.86 16.25 4.00
N ALA A 38 24.82 16.23 4.85
CA ALA A 38 23.57 15.68 4.38
C ALA A 38 23.01 16.71 3.42
N ALA A 39 23.15 16.47 2.12
CA ALA A 39 22.24 17.08 1.16
C ALA A 39 20.83 16.91 1.71
N PRO A 40 19.95 17.93 1.67
CA PRO A 40 18.55 17.65 1.90
C PRO A 40 18.20 16.56 0.88
N SER A 41 17.84 15.37 1.35
CA SER A 41 16.91 14.55 0.59
C SER A 41 15.70 15.44 0.49
N SER A 42 15.66 16.27 -0.56
CA SER A 42 14.52 17.08 -0.86
C SER A 42 13.37 16.11 -0.86
N GLU A 43 12.41 16.37 0.01
CA GLU A 43 11.08 15.83 -0.03
C GLU A 43 10.47 16.22 -1.39
N ALA A 44 10.94 15.60 -2.47
CA ALA A 44 10.37 15.67 -3.80
C ALA A 44 9.08 14.84 -3.88
N GLY A 45 8.48 14.53 -2.73
CA GLY A 45 7.29 13.71 -2.57
C GLY A 45 6.01 14.51 -2.34
N ASP A 46 6.07 15.78 -1.94
CA ASP A 46 4.86 16.52 -1.55
C ASP A 46 4.17 17.23 -2.73
N SER A 47 4.94 17.75 -3.68
CA SER A 47 4.38 18.51 -4.82
C SER A 47 3.54 17.67 -5.78
N LEU A 48 3.86 16.37 -5.93
CA LEU A 48 3.13 15.44 -6.80
C LEU A 48 1.80 14.95 -6.20
N LEU A 49 1.64 15.07 -4.88
CA LEU A 49 0.40 14.70 -4.18
C LEU A 49 -0.58 15.87 -4.07
N LYS A 50 -0.11 17.08 -4.37
CA LYS A 50 -0.92 18.29 -4.23
C LYS A 50 -1.97 18.37 -5.33
N VAL A 51 -3.23 18.48 -4.92
CA VAL A 51 -4.38 18.62 -5.81
C VAL A 51 -4.79 20.08 -5.89
N SER A 52 -4.68 20.68 -7.08
CA SER A 52 -4.98 22.11 -7.28
C SER A 52 -6.48 22.42 -7.33
N ALA A 53 -7.31 21.45 -7.71
CA ALA A 53 -8.77 21.57 -7.76
C ALA A 53 -9.41 20.34 -7.10
N PRO A 54 -9.60 20.35 -5.76
CA PRO A 54 -10.20 19.22 -5.05
C PRO A 54 -11.63 18.91 -5.53
N LEU A 55 -11.96 17.63 -5.67
CA LEU A 55 -13.33 17.18 -5.91
C LEU A 55 -14.04 16.98 -4.57
N SER A 56 -15.30 17.40 -4.47
CA SER A 56 -16.14 17.03 -3.34
C SER A 56 -16.55 15.57 -3.49
N ALA A 57 -16.42 14.79 -2.41
CA ALA A 57 -16.87 13.40 -2.34
C ALA A 57 -18.20 13.25 -1.57
N ASP A 58 -18.88 14.36 -1.24
CA ASP A 58 -20.02 14.35 -0.30
C ASP A 58 -21.16 13.44 -0.79
N GLY A 59 -21.45 13.43 -2.10
CA GLY A 59 -22.46 12.55 -2.69
C GLY A 59 -22.15 11.05 -2.55
N LEU A 60 -20.87 10.69 -2.39
CA LEU A 60 -20.43 9.30 -2.25
C LEU A 60 -20.41 8.82 -0.79
N ILE A 61 -20.46 9.73 0.19
CA ILE A 61 -20.49 9.35 1.61
C ILE A 61 -21.77 8.56 1.91
N ASP A 62 -22.91 9.03 1.40
CA ASP A 62 -24.21 8.43 1.66
C ASP A 62 -24.67 7.43 0.60
N ASN A 63 -24.20 7.60 -0.64
CA ASN A 63 -24.59 6.77 -1.77
C ASN A 63 -23.36 6.33 -2.61
N PRO A 64 -22.47 5.50 -2.06
CA PRO A 64 -21.25 5.09 -2.76
C PRO A 64 -21.53 4.30 -4.05
N CYS A 65 -22.69 3.66 -4.17
CA CYS A 65 -23.06 2.91 -5.37
C CYS A 65 -23.42 3.80 -6.57
N SER A 66 -23.58 5.11 -6.36
CA SER A 66 -23.79 6.05 -7.47
C SER A 66 -22.51 6.38 -8.25
N ALA A 67 -21.33 6.01 -7.71
CA ALA A 67 -20.04 6.43 -8.25
C ALA A 67 -19.74 5.91 -9.67
N LEU A 68 -20.45 4.86 -10.11
CA LEU A 68 -20.30 4.26 -11.43
C LEU A 68 -21.69 3.98 -12.01
N GLY A 69 -21.91 4.40 -13.26
CA GLY A 69 -23.11 4.07 -14.01
C GLY A 69 -23.10 2.64 -14.57
N ASP A 70 -24.27 2.12 -14.93
CA ASP A 70 -24.47 0.75 -15.43
C ASP A 70 -23.60 0.41 -16.65
N SER A 71 -23.41 1.37 -17.56
CA SER A 71 -22.56 1.21 -18.74
C SER A 71 -21.08 1.04 -18.36
N GLN A 72 -20.59 1.83 -17.41
CA GLN A 72 -19.22 1.73 -16.91
C GLN A 72 -18.99 0.40 -16.20
N LEU A 73 -19.95 -0.05 -15.37
CA LEU A 73 -19.90 -1.34 -14.67
C LEU A 73 -19.87 -2.51 -15.66
N THR A 74 -20.70 -2.46 -16.69
CA THR A 74 -20.78 -3.52 -17.71
C THR A 74 -19.50 -3.57 -18.57
N ASP A 75 -18.92 -2.41 -18.96
CA ASP A 75 -17.65 -2.34 -19.71
C ASP A 75 -16.48 -3.00 -18.97
N ILE A 76 -16.52 -2.99 -17.63
CA ILE A 76 -15.48 -3.59 -16.79
C ILE A 76 -15.86 -4.97 -16.24
N GLY A 77 -16.94 -5.57 -16.73
CA GLY A 77 -17.33 -6.95 -16.39
C GLY A 77 -17.88 -7.11 -14.97
N LEU A 78 -18.56 -6.08 -14.45
CA LEU A 78 -19.26 -6.11 -13.17
C LEU A 78 -20.77 -6.20 -13.37
N LEU A 79 -21.46 -6.77 -12.39
CA LEU A 79 -22.91 -6.67 -12.28
C LEU A 79 -23.32 -5.25 -11.85
N THR A 80 -24.46 -4.78 -12.35
CA THR A 80 -24.97 -3.41 -12.10
C THR A 80 -25.67 -3.27 -10.74
N ASN A 81 -25.96 -4.38 -10.06
CA ASN A 81 -26.62 -4.41 -8.76
C ASN A 81 -25.63 -4.21 -7.59
N GLY A 82 -24.98 -3.05 -7.56
CA GLY A 82 -24.10 -2.66 -6.45
C GLY A 82 -24.84 -2.71 -5.11
N GLN A 83 -24.21 -3.31 -4.10
CA GLN A 83 -24.78 -3.41 -2.76
C GLN A 83 -24.02 -2.52 -1.79
N ALA A 84 -24.72 -1.54 -1.22
CA ALA A 84 -24.20 -0.69 -0.16
C ALA A 84 -24.25 -1.39 1.20
N THR A 85 -23.20 -1.25 2.00
CA THR A 85 -23.22 -1.63 3.42
C THR A 85 -24.14 -0.69 4.20
N ALA A 86 -24.76 -1.20 5.27
CA ALA A 86 -25.54 -0.37 6.19
C ALA A 86 -24.64 0.45 7.14
N ASP A 87 -23.46 -0.06 7.44
CA ASP A 87 -22.50 0.55 8.38
C ASP A 87 -21.75 1.74 7.78
N SER A 88 -21.18 2.56 8.67
CA SER A 88 -20.35 3.73 8.31
C SER A 88 -18.85 3.45 8.49
N PRO A 89 -17.98 3.81 7.53
CA PRO A 89 -18.33 4.42 6.25
C PRO A 89 -19.05 3.45 5.33
N LYS A 90 -20.06 3.94 4.59
CA LYS A 90 -20.78 3.12 3.63
C LYS A 90 -19.84 2.71 2.51
N LEU A 91 -19.96 1.46 2.10
CA LEU A 91 -19.16 0.87 1.04
C LEU A 91 -20.09 0.25 0.03
N CYS A 92 -19.94 0.61 -1.25
CA CYS A 92 -20.59 -0.12 -2.32
C CYS A 92 -19.73 -1.29 -2.74
N ARG A 93 -20.35 -2.45 -2.98
CA ARG A 93 -19.70 -3.61 -3.55
C ARG A 93 -20.42 -4.08 -4.79
N TRP A 94 -19.69 -4.14 -5.90
CA TRP A 94 -20.12 -4.78 -7.15
C TRP A 94 -19.39 -6.09 -7.33
N LYS A 95 -20.12 -7.14 -7.72
CA LYS A 95 -19.55 -8.45 -8.03
C LYS A 95 -19.17 -8.53 -9.50
N SER A 96 -18.18 -9.34 -9.83
CA SER A 96 -17.89 -9.68 -11.22
C SER A 96 -19.03 -10.49 -11.83
N SER A 97 -19.36 -10.19 -13.08
CA SER A 97 -20.36 -10.93 -13.86
C SER A 97 -19.90 -12.35 -14.23
N SER A 98 -18.58 -12.58 -14.23
CA SER A 98 -17.99 -13.88 -14.60
C SER A 98 -17.72 -14.77 -13.38
N ASN A 99 -17.53 -14.19 -12.19
CA ASN A 99 -17.32 -14.93 -10.95
C ASN A 99 -17.69 -14.05 -9.74
N GLU A 100 -18.82 -14.34 -9.11
CA GLU A 100 -19.34 -13.54 -8.00
C GLU A 100 -18.48 -13.52 -6.72
N LEU A 101 -17.49 -14.42 -6.62
CA LEU A 101 -16.49 -14.37 -5.54
C LEU A 101 -15.49 -13.22 -5.73
N ASN A 102 -15.34 -12.73 -6.96
CA ASN A 102 -14.56 -11.54 -7.27
C ASN A 102 -15.44 -10.31 -7.17
N SER A 103 -14.95 -9.25 -6.52
CA SER A 103 -15.70 -8.01 -6.35
C SER A 103 -14.81 -6.79 -6.32
N ILE A 104 -15.40 -5.64 -6.60
CA ILE A 104 -14.81 -4.32 -6.38
C ILE A 104 -15.65 -3.61 -5.33
N SER A 105 -14.94 -2.97 -4.42
CA SER A 105 -15.52 -2.24 -3.31
C SER A 105 -15.07 -0.78 -3.38
N LEU A 106 -15.99 0.14 -3.13
CA LEU A 106 -15.74 1.58 -3.14
C LEU A 106 -16.37 2.25 -1.92
N SER A 107 -15.62 3.15 -1.30
CA SER A 107 -16.10 3.98 -0.20
C SER A 107 -15.38 5.33 -0.20
N ALA A 108 -16.10 6.39 0.13
CA ALA A 108 -15.48 7.65 0.54
C ALA A 108 -15.11 7.54 2.02
N VAL A 109 -13.87 7.89 2.38
CA VAL A 109 -13.35 7.74 3.75
C VAL A 109 -13.09 9.12 4.37
N PRO A 110 -14.14 9.88 4.75
CA PRO A 110 -13.99 11.23 5.30
C PRO A 110 -13.26 11.25 6.66
N GLN A 111 -13.08 10.09 7.29
CA GLN A 111 -12.29 9.90 8.50
C GLN A 111 -10.79 10.12 8.24
N ASN A 112 -10.31 9.88 7.02
CA ASN A 112 -8.93 10.16 6.62
C ASN A 112 -8.76 11.66 6.35
N LYS A 113 -8.19 12.39 7.32
CA LYS A 113 -8.04 13.84 7.26
C LYS A 113 -6.78 14.30 6.51
N GLY A 114 -5.71 13.49 6.46
CA GLY A 114 -4.51 13.81 5.68
C GLY A 114 -4.59 13.33 4.22
N GLY A 115 -5.71 12.75 3.81
CA GLY A 115 -5.99 12.40 2.42
C GLY A 115 -4.98 11.39 1.88
N ILE A 116 -4.50 11.61 0.65
CA ILE A 116 -3.57 10.66 0.02
C ILE A 116 -2.18 10.69 0.67
N SER A 117 -1.77 11.79 1.31
CA SER A 117 -0.48 11.88 2.00
C SER A 117 -0.37 10.86 3.14
N ASP A 118 -1.46 10.64 3.89
CA ASP A 118 -1.51 9.61 4.94
C ASP A 118 -1.32 8.19 4.38
N ILE A 119 -1.81 7.92 3.17
CA ILE A 119 -1.61 6.64 2.48
C ILE A 119 -0.15 6.50 2.04
N TYR A 120 0.46 7.57 1.53
CA TYR A 120 1.87 7.58 1.12
C TYR A 120 2.84 7.43 2.30
N ALA A 121 2.49 7.98 3.47
CA ALA A 121 3.25 7.78 4.70
C ALA A 121 3.31 6.29 5.12
N GLN A 122 2.31 5.49 4.72
CA GLN A 122 2.23 4.06 5.01
C GLN A 122 2.90 3.16 3.95
N LYS A 123 3.60 3.74 2.96
CA LYS A 123 4.24 2.98 1.86
C LYS A 123 5.08 1.80 2.34
N ALA A 124 5.87 1.97 3.40
CA ALA A 124 6.73 0.91 3.94
C ALA A 124 5.96 -0.30 4.50
N GLN A 125 4.65 -0.15 4.79
CA GLN A 125 3.78 -1.22 5.27
C GLN A 125 3.10 -2.00 4.13
N SER A 126 3.26 -1.55 2.88
CA SER A 126 2.61 -2.15 1.72
C SER A 126 3.57 -3.08 0.99
N ALA A 127 3.16 -4.32 0.72
CA ALA A 127 3.95 -5.27 -0.08
C ALA A 127 4.10 -4.84 -1.55
N TYR A 128 3.20 -3.97 -2.01
CA TYR A 128 3.21 -3.36 -3.33
C TYR A 128 2.66 -1.95 -3.20
N PHE A 129 3.33 -0.98 -3.83
CA PHE A 129 2.97 0.43 -3.80
C PHE A 129 3.44 1.11 -5.08
N GLU A 130 2.50 1.42 -5.97
CA GLU A 130 2.78 2.10 -7.23
C GLU A 130 1.96 3.38 -7.35
N PRO A 131 2.61 4.56 -7.34
CA PRO A 131 1.96 5.81 -7.67
C PRO A 131 1.30 5.76 -9.05
N VAL A 132 0.08 6.28 -9.15
CA VAL A 132 -0.65 6.35 -10.42
C VAL A 132 -1.36 7.70 -10.53
N SER A 133 -1.57 8.18 -11.75
CA SER A 133 -2.48 9.30 -11.99
C SER A 133 -3.83 8.77 -12.47
N ILE A 134 -4.89 9.14 -11.78
CA ILE A 134 -6.28 8.81 -12.10
C ILE A 134 -6.95 10.08 -12.58
N SER A 135 -7.15 10.20 -13.90
CA SER A 135 -7.79 11.36 -14.52
C SER A 135 -7.24 12.73 -14.05
N GLY A 136 -5.93 12.80 -13.80
CA GLY A 136 -5.21 14.00 -13.34
C GLY A 136 -5.12 14.16 -11.81
N TYR A 137 -5.70 13.24 -11.03
CA TYR A 137 -5.56 13.20 -9.57
C TYR A 137 -4.51 12.17 -9.16
N PRO A 138 -3.76 12.44 -8.08
CA PRO A 138 -2.83 11.46 -7.53
C PRO A 138 -3.62 10.28 -6.97
N GLY A 139 -3.13 9.08 -7.25
CA GLY A 139 -3.63 7.81 -6.75
C GLY A 139 -2.46 6.90 -6.38
N VAL A 140 -2.79 5.74 -5.84
CA VAL A 140 -1.81 4.68 -5.59
C VAL A 140 -2.51 3.33 -5.69
N TYR A 141 -1.85 2.38 -6.34
CA TYR A 141 -2.17 0.97 -6.16
C TYR A 141 -1.35 0.44 -4.99
N ALA A 142 -2.04 0.14 -3.89
CA ALA A 142 -1.44 -0.36 -2.67
C ALA A 142 -2.00 -1.74 -2.32
N SER A 143 -1.12 -2.62 -1.86
CA SER A 143 -1.44 -3.93 -1.29
C SER A 143 -2.06 -4.96 -2.25
N ILE A 144 -1.26 -5.41 -3.22
CA ILE A 144 -1.40 -6.75 -3.83
C ILE A 144 -0.16 -7.56 -3.42
N SER A 145 -0.23 -8.25 -2.29
CA SER A 145 0.90 -9.03 -1.76
C SER A 145 1.05 -10.40 -2.43
N SER A 146 0.01 -10.87 -3.12
CA SER A 146 -0.06 -12.20 -3.73
C SER A 146 -1.11 -12.25 -4.84
N GLY A 147 -1.06 -13.31 -5.66
CA GLY A 147 -1.95 -13.50 -6.81
C GLY A 147 -1.29 -13.16 -8.16
N PRO A 148 -1.92 -13.56 -9.28
CA PRO A 148 -1.36 -13.42 -10.63
C PRO A 148 -1.13 -11.95 -11.05
N ASN A 149 -1.85 -10.99 -10.45
CA ASN A 149 -1.79 -9.57 -10.80
C ASN A 149 -0.93 -8.73 -9.82
N LYS A 150 -0.05 -9.37 -9.04
CA LYS A 150 0.78 -8.69 -8.03
C LYS A 150 1.79 -7.68 -8.60
N THR A 151 2.17 -7.83 -9.88
CA THR A 151 3.14 -6.96 -10.56
C THR A 151 2.50 -5.99 -11.56
N ASP A 152 1.21 -6.15 -11.83
CA ASP A 152 0.42 -5.28 -12.71
C ASP A 152 -1.01 -5.22 -12.13
N PRO A 153 -1.24 -4.38 -11.12
CA PRO A 153 -2.48 -4.32 -10.37
C PRO A 153 -3.64 -3.86 -11.28
N CYS A 154 -4.37 -4.85 -11.80
CA CYS A 154 -5.67 -4.74 -12.46
C CYS A 154 -5.93 -3.43 -13.24
N PRO A 155 -5.85 -3.43 -14.59
CA PRO A 155 -6.35 -2.32 -15.43
C PRO A 155 -7.77 -1.85 -15.08
N ILE A 156 -8.57 -2.74 -14.47
CA ILE A 156 -9.89 -2.44 -13.93
C ILE A 156 -9.85 -1.37 -12.81
N ALA A 157 -8.87 -1.39 -11.92
CA ALA A 157 -8.73 -0.40 -10.86
C ALA A 157 -8.55 1.02 -11.43
N LYS A 158 -7.78 1.15 -12.52
CA LYS A 158 -7.65 2.41 -13.26
C LYS A 158 -9.00 2.88 -13.80
N LYS A 159 -9.71 1.98 -14.51
CA LYS A 159 -11.02 2.29 -15.10
C LYS A 159 -12.04 2.70 -14.05
N VAL A 160 -12.08 2.02 -12.91
CA VAL A 160 -12.92 2.38 -11.76
C VAL A 160 -12.56 3.76 -11.25
N GLY A 161 -11.27 4.03 -10.99
CA GLY A 161 -10.83 5.35 -10.54
C GLY A 161 -11.21 6.47 -11.50
N ASP A 162 -11.00 6.27 -12.80
CA ASP A 162 -11.36 7.24 -13.83
C ASP A 162 -12.87 7.48 -13.87
N GLY A 163 -13.68 6.41 -13.75
CA GLY A 163 -15.14 6.52 -13.68
C GLY A 163 -15.64 7.29 -12.46
N VAL A 164 -15.04 7.06 -11.30
CA VAL A 164 -15.34 7.80 -10.06
C VAL A 164 -15.01 9.28 -10.21
N VAL A 165 -13.83 9.61 -10.75
CA VAL A 165 -13.45 10.99 -11.00
C VAL A 165 -14.40 11.67 -12.00
N ALA A 166 -14.84 10.95 -13.04
CA ALA A 166 -15.84 11.45 -13.98
C ALA A 166 -17.18 11.74 -13.28
N HIS A 167 -17.66 10.82 -12.44
CA HIS A 167 -18.88 11.01 -11.64
C HIS A 167 -18.78 12.25 -10.74
N LEU A 168 -17.67 12.41 -10.01
CA LEU A 168 -17.44 13.56 -9.12
C LEU A 168 -17.34 14.90 -9.86
N ARG A 169 -17.01 14.88 -11.15
CA ARG A 169 -17.06 16.06 -12.04
C ARG A 169 -18.48 16.35 -12.58
N GLY A 170 -19.46 15.52 -12.24
CA GLY A 170 -20.85 15.61 -12.75
C GLY A 170 -21.09 14.89 -14.07
N GLY A 171 -20.19 14.00 -14.50
CA GLY A 171 -20.22 13.31 -15.80
C GLY A 171 -20.70 11.86 -15.75
N ALA A 172 -21.62 11.50 -14.85
CA ALA A 172 -22.18 10.15 -14.76
C ALA A 172 -23.40 9.95 -15.68
#